data_AF-A0AB35YGC5-F1
#
_entry.id   AF-A0AB35YGC5-F1
#
_cell.length_a   1.000
_cell.length_b   1.000
_cell.length_c   1.000
_cell.angle_alpha   90.00
_cell.angle_beta   90.00
_cell.angle_gamma   90.00
#
_symmetry.space_group_name_H-M   'P 1'
#
loop_
_entity.id
_entity.type
_entity.pdbx_description
1 polymer ?
#
loop_
_entity_poly.entity_id
_entity_poly.type
_entity_poly.pdbx_seq_one_letter_code
_entity_poly.pdbx_strand_id
1 'polypeptide(L)'
;MTVKWNTGELTATARNLATTHYADKGLITSGKWYWEITVDLAGLVFIGVLGKDIGASLAGNTQVSPYQRSYSSDGYTRTGGTTTNKTFGELYAKEDVIGVYLDMDNGTLTYFKNNKLMGTPFTDLLNLGGVYAHFTNAATGRTSTVTANFGATPFIYQECLIKDMGVWSLDGFSMINVVNKALIFHDSKYKKWVPSYNTNDFKNMIPALTSNTSYSGGEVIGLSASSNSSVVYNYSVFDKVNANTSGGDAFFSTSGGWVGFNFKNKAIICKYIITLGNISSPTYAPQIFKFEGSDDLVNWTVIDIQYITDWKSPRERREFPIPLSYFKAFRVFVEKNNGAANGNSIIGELEFIGQENVFSLEERWETVPQQQLAEKAMDSLLLLLDRFTKELKPIVMMKRE
;
A
#
# COMPACT_ATOMS: atom_id res chain seq x y z
N MET A 1 9.07 -23.81 13.59
CA MET A 1 8.82 -24.16 12.18
C MET A 1 8.26 -22.93 11.51
N THR A 2 8.75 -22.56 10.33
CA THR A 2 8.21 -21.40 9.60
C THR A 2 7.38 -21.89 8.43
N VAL A 3 6.15 -21.39 8.29
CA VAL A 3 5.18 -21.79 7.28
C VAL A 3 4.79 -20.57 6.46
N LYS A 4 4.73 -20.71 5.15
CA LYS A 4 4.21 -19.67 4.26
C LYS A 4 2.68 -19.56 4.44
N TRP A 5 2.18 -18.38 4.74
CA TRP A 5 0.76 -18.07 4.79
C TRP A 5 0.29 -17.71 3.38
N ASN A 6 -0.45 -18.62 2.76
CA ASN A 6 -1.09 -18.37 1.47
C ASN A 6 -2.14 -17.27 1.65
N THR A 7 -1.99 -16.14 0.96
CA THR A 7 -2.98 -15.04 1.03
C THR A 7 -4.37 -15.40 0.48
N GLY A 8 -4.54 -16.58 -0.15
CA GLY A 8 -5.83 -17.15 -0.52
C GLY A 8 -6.51 -18.00 0.58
N GLU A 9 -5.77 -18.39 1.62
CA GLU A 9 -6.27 -19.03 2.84
C GLU A 9 -6.05 -18.09 4.03
N LEU A 10 -7.01 -17.19 4.24
CA LEU A 10 -6.92 -16.13 5.24
C LEU A 10 -6.90 -16.61 6.70
N THR A 11 -7.09 -17.90 6.97
CA THR A 11 -7.00 -18.48 8.31
C THR A 11 -5.76 -19.36 8.41
N ALA A 12 -4.92 -19.11 9.41
CA ALA A 12 -3.71 -19.88 9.64
C ALA A 12 -3.67 -20.45 11.07
N THR A 13 -3.25 -21.72 11.16
CA THR A 13 -3.20 -22.48 12.41
C THR A 13 -1.78 -22.94 12.69
N ALA A 14 -1.22 -22.47 13.81
CA ALA A 14 0.11 -22.81 14.28
C ALA A 14 0.02 -23.77 15.47
N ARG A 15 0.57 -24.99 15.30
CA ARG A 15 0.62 -26.01 16.36
C ARG A 15 1.99 -25.98 17.03
N ASN A 16 2.02 -26.04 18.36
CA ASN A 16 3.23 -26.08 19.19
C ASN A 16 4.09 -24.79 19.16
N LEU A 17 5.06 -24.76 20.07
CA LEU A 17 5.94 -23.62 20.31
C LEU A 17 6.74 -23.21 19.06
N ALA A 18 6.83 -21.90 18.84
CA ALA A 18 7.64 -21.27 17.79
C ALA A 18 7.28 -21.71 16.37
N THR A 19 5.99 -21.93 16.15
CA THR A 19 5.42 -22.10 14.81
C THR A 19 4.97 -20.74 14.30
N THR A 20 5.61 -20.27 13.23
CA THR A 20 5.40 -18.94 12.67
C THR A 20 4.86 -19.04 11.27
N HIS A 21 3.84 -18.25 10.98
CA HIS A 21 3.34 -18.06 9.64
C HIS A 21 3.65 -16.63 9.20
N TYR A 22 4.18 -16.46 8.00
CA TYR A 22 4.41 -15.16 7.38
C TYR A 22 3.81 -15.13 6.00
N ALA A 23 3.32 -13.96 5.57
CA ALA A 23 2.72 -13.78 4.26
C ALA A 23 3.70 -14.21 3.15
N ASP A 24 3.24 -15.08 2.24
CA ASP A 24 4.07 -15.64 1.16
C ASP A 24 4.30 -14.67 0.00
N LYS A 25 3.47 -13.63 -0.09
CA LYS A 25 3.57 -12.47 -0.97
C LYS A 25 3.67 -11.19 -0.14
N GLY A 26 4.26 -10.15 -0.73
CA GLY A 26 4.33 -8.82 -0.13
C GLY A 26 5.54 -8.63 0.77
N LEU A 27 6.75 -8.73 0.21
CA LEU A 27 7.91 -8.09 0.85
C LEU A 27 7.65 -6.58 0.78
N ILE A 28 7.51 -5.96 1.94
CA ILE A 28 7.22 -4.54 2.05
C ILE A 28 8.50 -3.79 2.32
N THR A 29 8.91 -2.93 1.40
CA THR A 29 10.16 -2.14 1.48
C THR A 29 9.92 -0.64 1.64
N SER A 30 8.75 -0.14 1.27
CA SER A 30 8.34 1.27 1.37
C SER A 30 6.82 1.38 1.52
N GLY A 31 6.32 2.57 1.82
CA GLY A 31 4.89 2.89 1.87
C GLY A 31 4.22 2.57 3.20
N LYS A 32 2.93 2.93 3.25
CA LYS A 32 2.07 2.76 4.41
C LYS A 32 1.09 1.63 4.14
N TRP A 33 0.98 0.70 5.08
CA TRP A 33 0.21 -0.52 4.92
C TRP A 33 -0.61 -0.82 6.15
N TYR A 34 -1.77 -1.43 5.96
CA TYR A 34 -2.62 -1.87 7.05
C TYR A 34 -3.23 -3.23 6.79
N TRP A 35 -3.34 -4.02 7.85
CA TRP A 35 -4.09 -5.26 7.87
C TRP A 35 -4.67 -5.52 9.25
N GLU A 36 -5.64 -6.42 9.32
CA GLU A 36 -6.27 -6.86 10.56
C GLU A 36 -6.01 -8.34 10.80
N ILE A 37 -5.80 -8.70 12.06
CA ILE A 37 -5.69 -10.09 12.51
C ILE A 37 -6.75 -10.33 13.58
N THR A 38 -7.72 -11.19 13.28
CA THR A 38 -8.69 -11.70 14.26
C THR A 38 -8.11 -12.92 14.96
N VAL A 39 -8.18 -12.96 16.29
CA VAL A 39 -7.73 -14.12 17.06
C VAL A 39 -8.87 -15.12 17.20
N ASP A 40 -8.74 -16.29 16.58
CA ASP A 40 -9.81 -17.32 16.59
C ASP A 40 -9.66 -18.31 17.74
N LEU A 41 -8.41 -18.65 18.07
CA LEU A 41 -8.06 -19.53 19.20
C LEU A 41 -6.77 -19.02 19.85
N ALA A 42 -6.84 -18.62 21.11
CA ALA A 42 -5.73 -17.98 21.80
C ALA A 42 -4.86 -18.97 22.61
N GLY A 43 -3.67 -19.29 22.08
CA GLY A 43 -2.48 -19.63 22.87
C GLY A 43 -1.75 -18.36 23.32
N LEU A 44 -0.42 -18.36 23.28
CA LEU A 44 0.40 -17.14 23.35
C LEU A 44 0.67 -16.71 21.90
N VAL A 45 -0.02 -15.68 21.43
CA VAL A 45 0.00 -15.26 20.03
C VAL A 45 0.87 -14.01 19.91
N PHE A 46 1.81 -13.99 18.96
CA PHE A 46 2.57 -12.79 18.61
C PHE A 46 2.13 -12.34 17.22
N ILE A 47 1.81 -11.05 17.04
CA ILE A 47 1.35 -10.45 15.78
C ILE A 47 2.27 -9.29 15.41
N GLY A 48 2.73 -9.20 14.17
CA GLY A 48 3.53 -8.06 13.72
C GLY A 48 4.23 -8.30 12.40
N VAL A 49 5.51 -7.93 12.32
CA VAL A 49 6.33 -8.10 11.11
C VAL A 49 7.63 -8.89 11.33
N LEU A 50 8.11 -9.56 10.28
CA LEU A 50 9.41 -10.24 10.21
C LEU A 50 10.25 -9.63 9.10
N GLY A 51 11.51 -9.30 9.39
CA GLY A 51 12.46 -8.78 8.42
C GLY A 51 12.79 -9.78 7.30
N LYS A 52 13.17 -9.24 6.12
CA LYS A 52 13.45 -10.01 4.91
C LYS A 52 14.53 -11.09 5.08
N ASP A 53 15.51 -10.81 5.94
CA ASP A 53 16.68 -11.68 6.16
C ASP A 53 16.42 -12.81 7.16
N ILE A 54 15.14 -13.07 7.49
CA ILE A 54 14.73 -14.22 8.30
C ILE A 54 15.28 -15.55 7.76
N GLY A 55 15.53 -15.62 6.45
CA GLY A 55 16.15 -16.75 5.73
C GLY A 55 17.47 -17.25 6.32
N ALA A 56 18.29 -16.36 6.90
CA ALA A 56 19.55 -16.74 7.55
C ALA A 56 19.35 -17.40 8.93
N SER A 57 18.14 -17.32 9.50
CA SER A 57 17.76 -17.83 10.82
C SER A 57 16.78 -19.01 10.79
N LEU A 58 16.53 -19.60 9.61
CA LEU A 58 15.51 -20.64 9.39
C LEU A 58 15.68 -21.93 10.21
N ALA A 59 16.78 -22.09 10.96
CA ALA A 59 17.03 -23.20 11.86
C ALA A 59 16.56 -22.90 13.31
N GLY A 60 15.25 -22.68 13.49
CA GLY A 60 14.59 -22.90 14.79
C GLY A 60 14.45 -21.67 15.69
N ASN A 61 13.19 -21.30 15.93
CA ASN A 61 12.73 -20.32 16.90
C ASN A 61 12.75 -18.83 16.49
N THR A 62 11.78 -18.47 15.67
CA THR A 62 11.38 -17.09 15.33
C THR A 62 10.96 -16.24 16.55
N GLN A 63 10.52 -16.84 17.67
CA GLN A 63 10.17 -16.13 18.91
C GLN A 63 11.34 -15.31 19.47
N VAL A 64 12.58 -15.70 19.17
CA VAL A 64 13.80 -15.02 19.62
C VAL A 64 14.57 -14.39 18.45
N SER A 65 13.95 -14.32 17.25
CA SER A 65 14.62 -13.80 16.06
C SER A 65 14.79 -12.28 16.13
N PRO A 66 16.03 -11.76 15.99
CA PRO A 66 16.28 -10.31 16.03
C PRO A 66 15.57 -9.56 14.88
N TYR A 67 15.09 -10.28 13.89
CA TYR A 67 14.34 -9.76 12.76
C TYR A 67 12.83 -9.67 13.02
N GLN A 68 12.30 -10.10 14.18
CA GLN A 68 10.87 -9.93 14.50
C GLN A 68 10.60 -8.60 15.21
N ARG A 69 9.42 -8.04 14.94
CA ARG A 69 8.80 -6.95 15.70
C ARG A 69 7.35 -7.32 15.91
N SER A 70 6.97 -7.68 17.15
CA SER A 70 5.65 -8.25 17.41
C SER A 70 5.01 -7.71 18.69
N TYR A 71 3.68 -7.60 18.65
CA TYR A 71 2.83 -7.40 19.81
C TYR A 71 2.24 -8.75 20.25
N SER A 72 2.39 -9.09 21.53
CA SER A 72 2.00 -10.39 22.07
C SER A 72 0.72 -10.35 22.89
N SER A 73 -0.03 -11.46 22.92
CA SER A 73 -1.33 -11.57 23.57
C SER A 73 -1.30 -11.33 25.08
N ASP A 74 -0.13 -11.43 25.69
CA ASP A 74 0.14 -11.10 27.08
C ASP A 74 0.57 -9.63 27.29
N GLY A 75 0.40 -8.75 26.30
CA GLY A 75 0.53 -7.30 26.45
C GLY A 75 1.94 -6.75 26.26
N TYR A 76 2.90 -7.58 25.83
CA TYR A 76 4.29 -7.18 25.65
C TYR A 76 4.66 -6.94 24.19
N THR A 77 5.64 -6.08 23.95
CA THR A 77 6.39 -6.09 22.70
C THR A 77 7.46 -7.17 22.71
N ARG A 78 7.73 -7.74 21.54
CA ARG A 78 8.69 -8.81 21.31
C ARG A 78 9.63 -8.41 20.18
N THR A 79 10.92 -8.37 20.50
CA THR A 79 12.04 -8.22 19.57
C THR A 79 13.06 -9.30 19.91
N GLY A 80 13.64 -9.97 18.91
CA GLY A 80 14.63 -10.99 19.23
C GLY A 80 15.99 -10.44 19.63
N GLY A 81 16.77 -11.28 20.28
CA GLY A 81 18.08 -10.95 20.84
C GLY A 81 18.11 -10.81 22.37
N THR A 82 16.96 -10.65 23.04
CA THR A 82 16.92 -10.50 24.51
C THR A 82 15.58 -10.93 25.11
N THR A 83 15.58 -11.32 26.39
CA THR A 83 14.40 -11.54 27.26
C THR A 83 13.60 -10.25 27.56
N THR A 84 13.76 -9.20 26.76
CA THR A 84 13.17 -7.87 26.96
C THR A 84 11.71 -7.86 26.51
N ASN A 85 10.86 -8.47 27.32
CA ASN A 85 9.44 -8.25 27.29
C ASN A 85 9.21 -6.83 27.83
N LYS A 86 8.92 -5.87 26.95
CA LYS A 86 8.54 -4.52 27.40
C LYS A 86 7.03 -4.44 27.44
N THR A 87 6.47 -4.12 28.60
CA THR A 87 5.04 -3.85 28.73
C THR A 87 4.66 -2.76 27.74
N PHE A 88 3.61 -3.00 26.96
CA PHE A 88 3.23 -2.10 25.88
C PHE A 88 1.73 -1.81 25.85
N GLY A 89 0.91 -2.85 25.74
CA GLY A 89 -0.53 -2.70 25.50
C GLY A 89 -1.38 -3.66 26.33
N GLU A 90 -2.69 -3.56 26.11
CA GLU A 90 -3.68 -4.40 26.77
C GLU A 90 -3.66 -5.85 26.28
N LEU A 91 -3.74 -6.81 27.20
CA LEU A 91 -3.94 -8.23 26.87
C LEU A 91 -5.03 -8.41 25.79
N TYR A 92 -4.81 -9.33 24.86
CA TYR A 92 -5.81 -9.68 23.86
C TYR A 92 -6.05 -11.19 23.83
N ALA A 93 -7.28 -11.57 23.48
CA ALA A 93 -7.76 -12.94 23.53
C ALA A 93 -8.57 -13.27 22.26
N LYS A 94 -9.24 -14.42 22.28
CA LYS A 94 -10.17 -14.83 21.22
C LYS A 94 -11.19 -13.70 20.94
N GLU A 95 -11.53 -13.53 19.67
CA GLU A 95 -12.43 -12.51 19.09
C GLU A 95 -11.89 -11.07 19.06
N ASP A 96 -10.77 -10.77 19.71
CA ASP A 96 -10.11 -9.48 19.53
C ASP A 96 -9.53 -9.37 18.11
N VAL A 97 -9.66 -8.16 17.54
CA VAL A 97 -9.08 -7.78 16.25
C VAL A 97 -7.91 -6.85 16.49
N ILE A 98 -6.73 -7.28 16.03
CA ILE A 98 -5.49 -6.50 16.09
C ILE A 98 -5.27 -5.85 14.72
N GLY A 99 -5.43 -4.53 14.68
CA GLY A 99 -5.03 -3.72 13.53
C GLY A 99 -3.53 -3.48 13.56
N VAL A 100 -2.85 -3.72 12.45
CA VAL A 100 -1.42 -3.48 12.31
C VAL A 100 -1.21 -2.44 11.23
N TYR A 101 -0.69 -1.29 11.63
CA TYR A 101 -0.35 -0.19 10.75
C TYR A 101 1.16 -0.10 10.61
N LEU A 102 1.65 -0.31 9.40
CA LEU A 102 3.06 -0.28 9.05
C LEU A 102 3.34 0.97 8.23
N ASP A 103 4.28 1.80 8.67
CA ASP A 103 4.81 2.92 7.89
C ASP A 103 6.28 2.61 7.58
N MET A 104 6.54 2.03 6.42
CA MET A 104 7.91 1.74 5.95
C MET A 104 8.62 2.97 5.40
N ASP A 105 7.94 4.11 5.21
CA ASP A 105 8.58 5.37 4.84
C ASP A 105 9.33 5.95 6.06
N ASN A 106 8.72 5.84 7.24
CA ASN A 106 9.31 6.29 8.51
C ASN A 106 9.88 5.14 9.37
N GLY A 107 9.72 3.90 8.94
CA GLY A 107 10.20 2.71 9.66
C GLY A 107 9.46 2.42 10.97
N THR A 108 8.15 2.69 11.04
CA THR A 108 7.36 2.54 12.28
C THR A 108 6.29 1.46 12.17
N LEU A 109 5.96 0.83 13.32
CA LEU A 109 4.86 -0.13 13.45
C LEU A 109 3.92 0.32 14.57
N THR A 110 2.65 0.51 14.24
CA THR A 110 1.60 0.96 15.15
C THR A 110 0.53 -0.11 15.28
N TYR A 111 0.02 -0.31 16.49
CA TYR A 111 -0.99 -1.32 16.79
C TYR A 111 -2.31 -0.71 17.27
N PHE A 112 -3.40 -1.37 16.89
CA PHE A 112 -4.75 -1.10 17.35
C PHE A 112 -5.38 -2.38 17.88
N LYS A 113 -6.23 -2.27 18.91
CA LYS A 113 -7.06 -3.36 19.40
C LYS A 113 -8.52 -2.91 19.34
N ASN A 114 -9.35 -3.58 18.53
CA ASN A 114 -10.76 -3.24 18.38
C ASN A 114 -11.00 -1.72 18.15
N ASN A 115 -10.29 -1.14 17.16
CA ASN A 115 -10.23 0.31 16.83
C ASN A 115 -9.48 1.21 17.83
N LYS A 116 -9.12 0.72 19.03
CA LYS A 116 -8.40 1.53 20.03
C LYS A 116 -6.90 1.55 19.71
N LEU A 117 -6.32 2.73 19.57
CA LEU A 117 -4.87 2.92 19.42
C LEU A 117 -4.13 2.39 20.66
N MET A 118 -3.22 1.43 20.46
CA MET A 118 -2.30 0.93 21.49
C MET A 118 -0.97 1.70 21.48
N GLY A 119 -0.54 2.16 20.30
CA GLY A 119 0.66 2.99 20.13
C GLY A 119 1.66 2.41 19.12
N THR A 120 2.83 3.05 19.03
CA THR A 120 3.87 2.78 18.04
C THR A 120 5.14 2.27 18.73
N PRO A 121 5.22 0.98 19.10
CA PRO A 121 6.31 0.47 19.92
C PRO A 121 7.63 0.27 19.16
N PHE A 122 7.58 0.27 17.82
CA PHE A 122 8.75 0.02 16.98
C PHE A 122 8.94 1.17 15.99
N THR A 123 10.18 1.64 15.88
CA THR A 123 10.60 2.77 15.01
C THR A 123 11.90 2.46 14.26
N ASP A 124 12.27 1.20 14.20
CA ASP A 124 13.56 0.73 13.70
C ASP A 124 13.41 -0.22 12.50
N LEU A 125 12.27 -0.20 11.82
CA LEU A 125 11.97 -1.15 10.75
C LEU A 125 12.83 -0.95 9.50
N LEU A 126 13.32 0.27 9.24
CA LEU A 126 14.22 0.53 8.11
C LEU A 126 15.51 -0.32 8.20
N ASN A 127 15.95 -0.65 9.42
CA ASN A 127 17.13 -1.50 9.64
C ASN A 127 16.92 -2.95 9.16
N LEU A 128 15.67 -3.37 8.94
CA LEU A 128 15.33 -4.70 8.45
C LEU A 128 15.37 -4.79 6.91
N GLY A 129 15.50 -3.66 6.21
CA GLY A 129 15.58 -3.57 4.74
C GLY A 129 14.32 -4.01 3.98
N GLY A 130 13.29 -4.45 4.70
CA GLY A 130 12.02 -4.92 4.19
C GLY A 130 11.41 -5.95 5.12
N VAL A 131 10.08 -6.06 5.14
CA VAL A 131 9.38 -6.89 6.11
C VAL A 131 8.20 -7.66 5.50
N TYR A 132 7.79 -8.73 6.18
CA TYR A 132 6.57 -9.50 5.91
C TYR A 132 5.64 -9.45 7.11
N ALA A 133 4.33 -9.37 6.89
CA ALA A 133 3.35 -9.60 7.96
C ALA A 133 3.46 -11.04 8.49
N HIS A 134 3.30 -11.21 9.80
CA HIS A 134 3.38 -12.54 10.42
C HIS A 134 2.52 -12.67 11.67
N PHE A 135 2.28 -13.93 12.04
CA PHE A 135 1.96 -14.30 13.41
C PHE A 135 2.78 -15.50 13.87
N THR A 136 2.98 -15.63 15.18
CA THR A 136 3.69 -16.75 15.80
C THR A 136 2.88 -17.33 16.96
N ASN A 137 2.80 -18.66 17.04
CA ASN A 137 2.42 -19.34 18.27
C ASN A 137 3.66 -19.52 19.16
N ALA A 138 3.65 -18.84 20.30
CA ALA A 138 4.71 -18.89 21.30
C ALA A 138 4.30 -19.71 22.55
N ALA A 139 3.19 -20.45 22.51
CA ALA A 139 2.77 -21.31 23.60
C ALA A 139 3.26 -22.76 23.45
N THR A 140 3.70 -23.33 24.56
CA THR A 140 4.06 -24.75 24.65
C THR A 140 2.81 -25.60 24.78
N GLY A 141 2.64 -26.62 23.93
CA GLY A 141 1.53 -27.59 24.00
C GLY A 141 0.14 -27.02 23.70
N ARG A 142 0.03 -25.79 23.16
CA ARG A 142 -1.24 -25.16 22.79
C ARG A 142 -1.26 -24.84 21.29
N THR A 143 -2.45 -24.81 20.73
CA THR A 143 -2.69 -24.36 19.35
C THR A 143 -3.14 -22.90 19.38
N SER A 144 -2.62 -22.12 18.43
CA SER A 144 -3.10 -20.77 18.15
C SER A 144 -3.61 -20.70 16.72
N THR A 145 -4.78 -20.08 16.53
CA THR A 145 -5.39 -19.85 15.22
C THR A 145 -5.74 -18.38 15.11
N VAL A 146 -5.40 -17.79 13.97
CA VAL A 146 -5.76 -16.42 13.61
C VAL A 146 -6.29 -16.37 12.19
N THR A 147 -7.12 -15.37 11.92
CA THR A 147 -7.61 -15.04 10.59
C THR A 147 -7.13 -13.64 10.22
N ALA A 148 -6.36 -13.51 9.14
CA ALA A 148 -5.98 -12.22 8.59
C ALA A 148 -7.06 -11.68 7.66
N ASN A 149 -7.30 -10.39 7.74
CA ASN A 149 -7.82 -9.62 6.63
C ASN A 149 -6.68 -8.75 6.10
N PHE A 150 -6.16 -9.09 4.91
CA PHE A 150 -5.13 -8.33 4.22
C PHE A 150 -5.69 -7.29 3.25
N GLY A 151 -7.02 -7.13 3.17
CA GLY A 151 -7.70 -6.27 2.18
C GLY A 151 -8.75 -6.96 1.33
N ALA A 152 -8.78 -8.31 1.35
CA ALA A 152 -9.66 -9.10 0.49
C ALA A 152 -11.16 -8.87 0.80
N THR A 153 -11.45 -8.41 2.02
CA THR A 153 -12.76 -7.94 2.45
C THR A 153 -12.61 -6.58 3.16
N PRO A 154 -13.66 -5.74 3.23
CA PRO A 154 -13.60 -4.51 4.00
C PRO A 154 -13.09 -4.73 5.43
N PHE A 155 -12.18 -3.88 5.89
CA PHE A 155 -11.69 -3.90 7.27
C PHE A 155 -12.79 -3.58 8.26
N ILE A 156 -12.76 -4.22 9.43
CA ILE A 156 -13.72 -3.99 10.52
C ILE A 156 -13.48 -2.61 11.13
N TYR A 157 -12.21 -2.18 11.26
CA TYR A 157 -11.78 -0.99 12.00
C TYR A 157 -10.84 -0.07 11.20
N GLN A 158 -11.27 0.39 10.02
CA GLN A 158 -10.50 1.33 9.18
C GLN A 158 -10.53 2.80 9.65
N GLU A 159 -11.40 3.18 10.58
CA GLU A 159 -11.54 4.57 11.05
C GLU A 159 -10.31 5.10 11.78
N CYS A 160 -9.49 4.20 12.35
CA CYS A 160 -8.25 4.60 13.00
C CYS A 160 -7.22 5.24 12.05
N LEU A 161 -7.37 5.02 10.74
CA LEU A 161 -6.47 5.51 9.70
C LEU A 161 -6.81 6.92 9.22
N ILE A 162 -7.80 7.60 9.83
CA ILE A 162 -8.38 8.85 9.29
C ILE A 162 -7.35 9.96 9.02
N LYS A 163 -6.25 9.97 9.78
CA LYS A 163 -5.21 11.00 9.67
C LYS A 163 -4.09 10.61 8.71
N ASP A 164 -4.01 9.35 8.32
CA ASP A 164 -2.90 8.80 7.58
C ASP A 164 -3.29 8.55 6.12
N MET A 165 -2.73 9.40 5.30
CA MET A 165 -2.86 9.46 3.86
C MET A 165 -2.08 8.33 3.16
N GLY A 166 -2.66 7.69 2.14
CA GLY A 166 -1.94 6.77 1.23
C GLY A 166 -1.67 5.38 1.80
N VAL A 167 -2.52 4.89 2.71
CA VAL A 167 -2.38 3.57 3.34
C VAL A 167 -2.97 2.50 2.43
N TRP A 168 -2.21 1.44 2.17
CA TRP A 168 -2.61 0.32 1.34
C TRP A 168 -3.06 -0.89 2.17
N SER A 169 -4.02 -1.64 1.66
CA SER A 169 -4.24 -2.99 2.15
C SER A 169 -3.03 -3.88 1.81
N LEU A 170 -2.66 -4.81 2.69
CA LEU A 170 -1.48 -5.65 2.48
C LEU A 170 -1.54 -6.49 1.20
N ASP A 171 -2.72 -6.89 0.75
CA ASP A 171 -2.91 -7.61 -0.51
C ASP A 171 -2.66 -6.75 -1.77
N GLY A 172 -2.45 -5.44 -1.59
CA GLY A 172 -2.13 -4.49 -2.64
C GLY A 172 -3.28 -4.15 -3.59
N PHE A 173 -4.47 -4.72 -3.37
CA PHE A 173 -5.60 -4.55 -4.29
C PHE A 173 -6.33 -3.24 -4.10
N SER A 174 -6.24 -2.60 -2.93
CA SER A 174 -6.95 -1.35 -2.66
C SER A 174 -6.18 -0.42 -1.73
N MET A 175 -6.07 0.83 -2.14
CA MET A 175 -5.75 1.90 -1.21
C MET A 175 -6.94 2.08 -0.26
N ILE A 176 -6.67 2.14 1.03
CA ILE A 176 -7.70 2.25 2.05
C ILE A 176 -8.22 3.67 2.03
N ASN A 177 -9.41 3.82 1.47
CA ASN A 177 -10.11 5.09 1.43
C ASN A 177 -10.62 5.41 2.83
N VAL A 178 -9.96 6.34 3.50
CA VAL A 178 -10.54 7.02 4.64
C VAL A 178 -11.75 7.80 4.16
N VAL A 179 -12.94 7.31 4.48
CA VAL A 179 -14.15 8.14 4.36
C VAL A 179 -14.20 9.02 5.61
N ASN A 180 -13.93 10.31 5.46
CA ASN A 180 -14.17 11.26 6.54
C ASN A 180 -15.68 11.32 6.81
N LYS A 181 -16.11 10.71 7.91
CA LYS A 181 -17.52 10.68 8.35
C LYS A 181 -17.92 11.93 9.14
N ALA A 182 -16.98 12.83 9.42
CA ALA A 182 -17.28 14.06 10.14
C ALA A 182 -17.88 15.12 9.22
N LEU A 183 -19.03 15.65 9.63
CA LEU A 183 -19.61 16.88 9.08
C LEU A 183 -19.46 17.98 10.12
N ILE A 184 -19.08 19.18 9.68
CA ILE A 184 -19.21 20.38 10.51
C ILE A 184 -20.45 21.15 10.07
N PHE A 185 -21.13 21.78 11.03
CA PHE A 185 -22.19 22.75 10.72
C PHE A 185 -21.62 24.16 10.82
N HIS A 186 -21.54 24.86 9.70
CA HIS A 186 -20.96 26.21 9.60
C HIS A 186 -21.68 27.01 8.51
N ASP A 187 -21.97 28.30 8.77
CA ASP A 187 -22.81 29.16 7.91
C ASP A 187 -24.17 28.53 7.56
N SER A 188 -24.82 27.92 8.55
CA SER A 188 -26.09 27.21 8.39
C SER A 188 -26.07 26.10 7.34
N LYS A 189 -24.91 25.50 7.09
CA LYS A 189 -24.69 24.43 6.11
C LYS A 189 -23.82 23.34 6.71
N TYR A 190 -24.12 22.09 6.37
CA TYR A 190 -23.19 20.99 6.63
C TYR A 190 -22.06 21.04 5.62
N LYS A 191 -20.83 20.95 6.11
CA LYS A 191 -19.62 20.89 5.29
C LYS A 191 -18.85 19.61 5.61
N LYS A 192 -18.33 18.96 4.57
CA LYS A 192 -17.39 17.83 4.67
C LYS A 192 -15.98 18.34 4.41
N TRP A 193 -15.00 17.77 5.10
CA TRP A 193 -13.60 18.03 4.76
C TRP A 193 -13.24 17.24 3.52
N VAL A 194 -12.62 17.91 2.56
CA VAL A 194 -12.13 17.30 1.33
C VAL A 194 -10.62 17.44 1.31
N PRO A 195 -9.87 16.31 1.30
CA PRO A 195 -8.43 16.33 1.20
C PRO A 195 -7.98 16.96 -0.12
N SER A 196 -6.70 17.33 -0.18
CA SER A 196 -6.06 17.87 -1.39
C SER A 196 -5.99 16.88 -2.57
N TYR A 197 -6.39 15.63 -2.36
CA TYR A 197 -6.55 14.62 -3.39
C TYR A 197 -7.73 13.69 -3.07
N ASN A 198 -8.35 13.09 -4.10
CA ASN A 198 -9.45 12.15 -3.93
C ASN A 198 -9.05 10.79 -4.50
N THR A 199 -8.84 9.83 -3.62
CA THR A 199 -8.43 8.47 -3.99
C THR A 199 -9.46 7.73 -4.85
N ASN A 200 -10.73 8.14 -4.83
CA ASN A 200 -11.76 7.59 -5.71
C ASN A 200 -11.56 8.01 -7.18
N ASP A 201 -10.77 9.05 -7.44
CA ASP A 201 -10.50 9.55 -8.79
C ASP A 201 -9.23 8.93 -9.40
N PHE A 202 -8.58 8.02 -8.66
CA PHE A 202 -7.36 7.38 -9.13
C PHE A 202 -7.65 6.40 -10.26
N LYS A 203 -6.89 6.55 -11.34
CA LYS A 203 -7.08 5.82 -12.60
C LYS A 203 -5.75 5.61 -13.29
N ASN A 204 -5.73 4.79 -14.35
CA ASN A 204 -4.58 4.76 -15.25
C ASN A 204 -4.42 6.13 -15.92
N MET A 205 -3.30 6.77 -15.61
CA MET A 205 -2.98 8.15 -15.97
C MET A 205 -2.59 8.33 -17.43
N ILE A 206 -2.24 7.24 -18.11
CA ILE A 206 -1.76 7.28 -19.47
C ILE A 206 -2.86 6.65 -20.36
N PRO A 207 -3.41 7.41 -21.34
CA PRO A 207 -4.34 6.85 -22.31
C PRO A 207 -3.62 5.88 -23.26
N ALA A 208 -4.37 5.12 -24.06
CA ALA A 208 -3.77 4.31 -25.10
C ALA A 208 -2.98 5.21 -26.07
N LEU A 209 -1.69 4.96 -26.22
CA LEU A 209 -0.81 5.73 -27.10
C LEU A 209 -0.63 5.06 -28.46
N THR A 210 -0.41 5.87 -29.50
CA THR A 210 -0.10 5.39 -30.86
C THR A 210 1.26 5.87 -31.35
N SER A 211 1.91 6.78 -30.60
CA SER A 211 3.29 7.18 -30.78
C SER A 211 3.88 7.68 -29.45
N ASN A 212 5.20 7.91 -29.40
CA ASN A 212 5.86 8.43 -28.19
C ASN A 212 5.41 9.87 -27.84
N THR A 213 4.81 10.60 -28.78
CA THR A 213 4.47 12.03 -28.65
C THR A 213 3.02 12.34 -29.03
N SER A 214 2.17 11.34 -29.23
CA SER A 214 0.79 11.53 -29.75
C SER A 214 -0.17 12.11 -28.72
N TYR A 215 0.20 12.18 -27.44
CA TYR A 215 -0.65 12.63 -26.36
C TYR A 215 -0.24 14.01 -25.85
N SER A 216 -1.19 14.92 -25.69
CA SER A 216 -0.93 16.29 -25.22
C SER A 216 -0.66 16.39 -23.71
N GLY A 217 -0.97 15.34 -22.95
CA GLY A 217 -0.72 15.27 -21.50
C GLY A 217 0.69 14.86 -21.11
N GLY A 218 1.57 14.56 -22.07
CA GLY A 218 2.97 14.23 -21.82
C GLY A 218 3.57 13.40 -22.96
N GLU A 219 4.75 12.86 -22.73
CA GLU A 219 5.47 12.06 -23.72
C GLU A 219 6.11 10.81 -23.11
N VAL A 220 6.28 9.80 -23.94
CA VAL A 220 6.98 8.58 -23.55
C VAL A 220 8.48 8.86 -23.53
N ILE A 221 9.12 8.50 -22.43
CA ILE A 221 10.57 8.59 -22.25
C ILE A 221 11.12 7.18 -22.12
N GLY A 222 12.30 6.92 -22.68
CA GLY A 222 12.90 5.60 -22.54
C GLY A 222 14.23 5.48 -23.25
N LEU A 223 15.07 4.61 -22.71
CA LEU A 223 16.30 4.15 -23.33
C LEU A 223 16.17 2.63 -23.51
N SER A 224 15.71 2.22 -24.70
CA SER A 224 15.77 0.81 -25.10
C SER A 224 17.16 0.50 -25.64
N ALA A 225 17.72 -0.64 -25.24
CA ALA A 225 19.09 -1.03 -25.55
C ALA A 225 19.11 -2.23 -26.52
N SER A 226 18.33 -2.16 -27.60
CA SER A 226 18.46 -3.15 -28.67
C SER A 226 19.30 -2.58 -29.81
N SER A 227 20.36 -3.30 -30.19
CA SER A 227 21.20 -3.01 -31.36
C SER A 227 20.48 -3.21 -32.69
N ASN A 228 19.23 -3.67 -32.69
CA ASN A 228 18.39 -3.73 -33.89
C ASN A 228 17.74 -2.37 -34.13
N SER A 229 18.54 -1.50 -34.75
CA SER A 229 18.13 -0.28 -35.42
C SER A 229 16.99 -0.54 -36.42
N SER A 230 15.74 -0.46 -35.98
CA SER A 230 14.65 0.22 -36.68
C SER A 230 13.37 0.11 -35.86
N VAL A 231 12.93 1.24 -35.33
CA VAL A 231 11.68 1.51 -34.60
C VAL A 231 11.60 1.03 -33.14
N VAL A 232 12.06 1.91 -32.24
CA VAL A 232 11.80 1.79 -30.80
C VAL A 232 10.40 2.33 -30.52
N TYR A 233 9.43 1.43 -30.45
CA TYR A 233 8.05 1.74 -30.07
C TYR A 233 7.92 1.77 -28.54
N ASN A 234 8.63 2.66 -27.84
CA ASN A 234 8.50 2.73 -26.37
C ASN A 234 7.05 3.03 -25.94
N TYR A 235 6.24 3.66 -26.79
CA TYR A 235 4.80 3.83 -26.52
C TYR A 235 4.01 2.52 -26.46
N SER A 236 4.53 1.41 -27.01
CA SER A 236 3.84 0.11 -27.01
C SER A 236 3.57 -0.40 -25.60
N VAL A 237 4.38 -0.03 -24.60
CA VAL A 237 4.07 -0.35 -23.20
C VAL A 237 2.97 0.53 -22.60
N PHE A 238 2.35 1.40 -23.39
CA PHE A 238 1.26 2.27 -22.98
C PHE A 238 0.11 2.27 -24.01
N ASP A 239 0.12 1.36 -24.99
CA ASP A 239 -0.88 1.35 -26.07
C ASP A 239 -2.15 0.58 -25.70
N LYS A 240 -2.15 -0.12 -24.54
CA LYS A 240 -3.25 -0.92 -24.01
C LYS A 240 -3.56 -2.14 -24.89
N VAL A 241 -2.59 -2.58 -25.69
CA VAL A 241 -2.61 -3.79 -26.48
C VAL A 241 -1.58 -4.76 -25.89
N ASN A 242 -2.04 -5.96 -25.53
CA ASN A 242 -1.13 -6.98 -25.01
C ASN A 242 -0.04 -7.33 -26.04
N ALA A 243 1.14 -6.79 -25.79
CA ALA A 243 2.39 -6.97 -26.50
C ALA A 243 2.60 -8.37 -27.12
N ASN A 244 2.76 -8.42 -28.44
CA ASN A 244 3.29 -9.60 -29.15
C ASN A 244 4.78 -9.40 -29.47
N THR A 245 5.65 -10.20 -28.85
CA THR A 245 7.12 -10.03 -28.94
C THR A 245 7.71 -10.18 -30.34
N SER A 246 6.96 -10.72 -31.29
CA SER A 246 7.37 -10.91 -32.69
C SER A 246 7.28 -9.66 -33.55
N GLY A 247 6.65 -8.57 -33.07
CA GLY A 247 6.28 -7.40 -33.87
C GLY A 247 6.90 -6.05 -33.48
N GLY A 248 7.84 -6.02 -32.52
CA GLY A 248 8.37 -4.75 -31.97
C GLY A 248 7.42 -4.07 -30.96
N ASP A 249 6.41 -4.81 -30.51
CA ASP A 249 5.29 -4.35 -29.69
C ASP A 249 5.54 -4.64 -28.20
N ALA A 250 6.72 -4.27 -27.70
CA ALA A 250 7.10 -4.41 -26.28
C ALA A 250 8.34 -3.56 -25.99
N PHE A 251 8.56 -3.21 -24.72
CA PHE A 251 9.85 -2.66 -24.30
C PHE A 251 10.89 -3.76 -24.19
N PHE A 252 12.02 -3.59 -24.88
CA PHE A 252 13.19 -4.45 -24.80
C PHE A 252 14.38 -3.68 -24.22
N SER A 253 14.98 -4.22 -23.17
CA SER A 253 16.20 -3.66 -22.58
C SER A 253 17.22 -4.73 -22.26
N THR A 254 18.50 -4.43 -22.44
CA THR A 254 19.55 -5.11 -21.68
C THR A 254 19.57 -4.58 -20.24
N SER A 255 20.39 -5.17 -19.36
CA SER A 255 20.64 -4.62 -18.02
C SER A 255 20.96 -3.10 -18.09
N GLY A 256 20.19 -2.28 -17.36
CA GLY A 256 20.31 -0.83 -17.33
C GLY A 256 19.37 -0.04 -18.25
N GLY A 257 18.47 -0.68 -19.01
CA GLY A 257 17.46 0.03 -19.80
C GLY A 257 16.27 0.49 -18.95
N TRP A 258 15.59 1.53 -19.42
CA TRP A 258 14.41 2.09 -18.74
C TRP A 258 13.36 2.63 -19.71
N VAL A 259 12.10 2.62 -19.27
CA VAL A 259 10.97 3.21 -19.99
C VAL A 259 9.99 3.82 -19.00
N GLY A 260 9.34 4.91 -19.40
CA GLY A 260 8.50 5.69 -18.53
C GLY A 260 7.71 6.75 -19.27
N PHE A 261 7.13 7.66 -18.51
CA PHE A 261 6.30 8.73 -19.02
C PHE A 261 6.64 10.06 -18.33
N ASN A 262 6.83 11.10 -19.12
CA ASN A 262 7.04 12.47 -18.70
C ASN A 262 5.73 13.25 -18.87
N PHE A 263 5.05 13.54 -17.77
CA PHE A 263 3.79 14.25 -17.79
C PHE A 263 4.02 15.75 -18.05
N LYS A 264 3.07 16.38 -18.74
CA LYS A 264 3.07 17.83 -18.99
C LYS A 264 3.04 18.62 -17.68
N ASN A 265 2.21 18.16 -16.75
CA ASN A 265 2.12 18.65 -15.37
C ASN A 265 2.50 17.51 -14.42
N LYS A 266 2.97 17.82 -13.21
CA LYS A 266 3.24 16.78 -12.21
C LYS A 266 1.99 15.95 -11.93
N ALA A 267 2.18 14.65 -11.79
CA ALA A 267 1.14 13.67 -11.47
C ALA A 267 1.40 13.07 -10.09
N ILE A 268 0.31 12.69 -9.41
CA ILE A 268 0.39 11.88 -8.20
C ILE A 268 0.20 10.43 -8.65
N ILE A 269 1.21 9.58 -8.45
CA ILE A 269 1.16 8.14 -8.73
C ILE A 269 1.22 7.38 -7.41
N CYS A 270 0.43 6.32 -7.31
CA CYS A 270 0.27 5.52 -6.09
C CYS A 270 0.52 4.03 -6.33
N LYS A 271 0.53 3.62 -7.60
CA LYS A 271 0.71 2.24 -7.99
C LYS A 271 1.17 2.21 -9.43
N TYR A 272 2.07 1.31 -9.75
CA TYR A 272 2.40 0.97 -11.13
C TYR A 272 2.11 -0.51 -11.37
N ILE A 273 1.86 -0.86 -12.63
CA ILE A 273 1.48 -2.21 -13.02
C ILE A 273 2.36 -2.60 -14.18
N ILE A 274 2.93 -3.80 -14.11
CA ILE A 274 3.72 -4.39 -15.19
C ILE A 274 2.96 -5.62 -15.67
N THR A 275 2.67 -5.66 -16.98
CA THR A 275 2.24 -6.88 -17.65
C THR A 275 3.37 -7.38 -18.54
N LEU A 276 3.69 -8.66 -18.45
CA LEU A 276 4.65 -9.27 -19.36
C LEU A 276 4.07 -9.34 -20.78
N GLY A 277 4.94 -9.22 -21.78
CA GLY A 277 4.53 -9.50 -23.16
C GLY A 277 4.21 -10.98 -23.37
N ASN A 278 3.87 -11.34 -24.60
CA ASN A 278 3.79 -12.72 -25.05
C ASN A 278 5.18 -13.37 -25.16
N ILE A 279 5.87 -13.53 -24.02
CA ILE A 279 7.24 -14.05 -23.94
C ILE A 279 7.24 -15.59 -23.93
N SER A 280 8.23 -16.18 -24.59
CA SER A 280 8.41 -17.65 -24.68
C SER A 280 8.94 -18.28 -23.39
N SER A 281 9.53 -17.49 -22.49
CA SER A 281 10.11 -17.94 -21.23
C SER A 281 10.04 -16.83 -20.17
N PRO A 282 9.76 -17.16 -18.89
CA PRO A 282 9.76 -16.17 -17.81
C PRO A 282 11.16 -15.60 -17.52
N THR A 283 12.22 -16.17 -18.11
CA THR A 283 13.60 -15.66 -17.97
C THR A 283 13.79 -14.26 -18.56
N TYR A 284 12.91 -13.83 -19.48
CA TYR A 284 12.91 -12.50 -20.06
C TYR A 284 12.16 -11.46 -19.20
N ALA A 285 11.51 -11.85 -18.11
CA ALA A 285 10.86 -10.91 -17.22
C ALA A 285 11.89 -10.08 -16.43
N PRO A 286 11.55 -8.87 -15.97
CA PRO A 286 12.43 -8.07 -15.12
C PRO A 286 12.57 -8.71 -13.73
N GLN A 287 13.78 -9.06 -13.32
CA GLN A 287 14.06 -9.63 -11.99
C GLN A 287 14.32 -8.54 -10.94
N ILE A 288 15.23 -7.62 -11.26
CA ILE A 288 15.58 -6.51 -10.39
C ILE A 288 15.28 -5.25 -11.16
N PHE A 289 14.39 -4.42 -10.61
CA PHE A 289 14.01 -3.17 -11.25
C PHE A 289 13.57 -2.15 -10.21
N LYS A 290 13.66 -0.88 -10.58
CA LYS A 290 13.28 0.28 -9.77
C LYS A 290 12.13 1.00 -10.42
N PHE A 291 11.20 1.50 -9.62
CA PHE A 291 10.28 2.54 -10.03
C PHE A 291 10.79 3.87 -9.50
N GLU A 292 10.95 4.84 -10.40
CA GLU A 292 11.65 6.09 -10.08
C GLU A 292 10.83 7.30 -10.53
N GLY A 293 10.93 8.39 -9.77
CA GLY A 293 10.30 9.67 -10.06
C GLY A 293 11.32 10.78 -10.29
N SER A 294 11.01 11.74 -11.15
CA SER A 294 11.87 12.89 -11.44
C SER A 294 11.08 14.15 -11.79
N ASP A 295 11.63 15.31 -11.42
CA ASP A 295 11.09 16.62 -11.81
C ASP A 295 11.83 17.26 -13.00
N ASP A 296 13.04 16.81 -13.28
CA ASP A 296 13.96 17.43 -14.24
C ASP A 296 14.50 16.44 -15.30
N LEU A 297 14.08 15.17 -15.24
CA LEU A 297 14.52 14.06 -16.09
C LEU A 297 16.00 13.67 -15.94
N VAL A 298 16.73 14.31 -15.02
CA VAL A 298 18.16 14.08 -14.77
C VAL A 298 18.35 13.41 -13.42
N ASN A 299 17.74 13.96 -12.37
CA ASN A 299 17.81 13.46 -11.02
C ASN A 299 16.59 12.57 -10.75
N TRP A 300 16.84 11.29 -10.48
CA TRP A 300 15.82 10.28 -10.29
C TRP A 300 15.80 9.82 -8.83
N THR A 301 14.65 9.94 -8.19
CA THR A 301 14.38 9.41 -6.85
C THR A 301 13.86 7.99 -6.99
N VAL A 302 14.52 7.03 -6.34
CA VAL A 302 14.02 5.65 -6.26
C VAL A 302 12.83 5.63 -5.29
N ILE A 303 11.65 5.34 -5.83
CA ILE A 303 10.39 5.25 -5.06
C ILE A 303 10.17 3.81 -4.59
N ASP A 304 10.47 2.86 -5.46
CA ASP A 304 10.31 1.43 -5.19
C ASP A 304 11.42 0.63 -5.86
N ILE A 305 11.75 -0.52 -5.27
CA ILE A 305 12.70 -1.50 -5.78
C ILE A 305 12.16 -2.92 -5.59
N GLN A 306 12.20 -3.71 -6.66
CA GLN A 306 11.62 -5.04 -6.71
C GLN A 306 12.68 -6.11 -6.98
N TYR A 307 12.49 -7.28 -6.36
CA TYR A 307 13.33 -8.47 -6.51
C TYR A 307 12.46 -9.70 -6.81
N ILE A 308 12.05 -9.85 -8.07
CA ILE A 308 11.04 -10.83 -8.49
C ILE A 308 11.68 -11.97 -9.30
N THR A 309 11.66 -13.18 -8.76
CA THR A 309 12.19 -14.37 -9.44
C THR A 309 11.12 -15.30 -10.01
N ASP A 310 9.89 -15.14 -9.58
CA ASP A 310 8.82 -16.12 -9.75
C ASP A 310 7.78 -15.70 -10.80
N TRP A 311 8.18 -14.87 -11.76
CA TRP A 311 7.35 -14.50 -12.90
C TRP A 311 6.84 -15.75 -13.64
N LYS A 312 5.57 -15.67 -14.07
CA LYS A 312 4.88 -16.67 -14.89
C LYS A 312 4.74 -16.12 -16.31
N SER A 313 4.73 -16.99 -17.32
CA SER A 313 4.59 -16.60 -18.72
C SER A 313 3.46 -17.37 -19.43
N PRO A 314 2.84 -16.80 -20.48
CA PRO A 314 2.95 -15.41 -20.95
C PRO A 314 1.91 -14.48 -20.28
N ARG A 315 2.07 -13.15 -20.42
CA ARG A 315 1.06 -12.14 -20.00
C ARG A 315 0.71 -12.09 -18.52
N GLU A 316 1.62 -12.52 -17.64
CA GLU A 316 1.40 -12.28 -16.22
C GLU A 316 1.38 -10.78 -15.94
N ARG A 317 0.34 -10.35 -15.23
CA ARG A 317 0.12 -8.97 -14.78
C ARG A 317 0.39 -8.91 -13.29
N ARG A 318 1.25 -7.98 -12.87
CA ARG A 318 1.55 -7.72 -11.46
C ARG A 318 1.37 -6.25 -11.13
N GLU A 319 0.80 -6.02 -9.96
CA GLU A 319 0.54 -4.70 -9.42
C GLU A 319 1.56 -4.39 -8.32
N PHE A 320 2.08 -3.17 -8.32
CA PHE A 320 3.11 -2.72 -7.40
C PHE A 320 2.64 -1.40 -6.75
N PRO A 321 2.01 -1.48 -5.58
CA PRO A 321 1.66 -0.29 -4.80
C PRO A 321 2.92 0.43 -4.33
N ILE A 322 2.84 1.76 -4.28
CA ILE A 322 3.93 2.64 -3.85
C ILE A 322 3.40 3.73 -2.91
N PRO A 323 4.27 4.41 -2.14
CA PRO A 323 3.89 5.67 -1.50
C PRO A 323 3.33 6.65 -2.52
N LEU A 324 2.38 7.50 -2.09
CA LEU A 324 1.90 8.60 -2.93
C LEU A 324 3.08 9.48 -3.35
N SER A 325 3.39 9.44 -4.64
CA SER A 325 4.59 10.04 -5.20
C SER A 325 4.20 11.12 -6.19
N TYR A 326 4.81 12.30 -6.06
CA TYR A 326 4.44 13.49 -6.81
C TYR A 326 5.62 14.02 -7.62
N PHE A 327 5.63 13.69 -8.91
CA PHE A 327 6.73 14.02 -9.82
C PHE A 327 6.20 14.38 -11.20
N LYS A 328 7.06 15.03 -11.99
CA LYS A 328 6.78 15.31 -13.40
C LYS A 328 6.89 14.06 -14.26
N ALA A 329 7.84 13.18 -13.97
CA ALA A 329 8.10 11.99 -14.74
C ALA A 329 8.26 10.76 -13.84
N PHE A 330 7.87 9.61 -14.38
CA PHE A 330 8.00 8.32 -13.73
C PHE A 330 8.56 7.30 -14.71
N ARG A 331 9.41 6.37 -14.25
CA ARG A 331 9.97 5.30 -15.09
C ARG A 331 10.17 4.00 -14.33
N VAL A 332 10.16 2.90 -15.07
CA VAL A 332 10.70 1.61 -14.64
C VAL A 332 12.12 1.49 -15.19
N PHE A 333 13.09 1.34 -14.30
CA PHE A 333 14.50 1.09 -14.62
C PHE A 333 14.84 -0.38 -14.32
N VAL A 334 15.20 -1.15 -15.35
CA VAL A 334 15.48 -2.59 -15.22
C VAL A 334 16.97 -2.82 -15.00
N GLU A 335 17.33 -3.24 -13.79
CA GLU A 335 18.71 -3.61 -13.45
C GLU A 335 19.08 -5.00 -13.95
N LYS A 336 18.15 -5.96 -13.86
CA LYS A 336 18.46 -7.35 -14.16
C LYS A 336 17.24 -8.10 -14.68
N ASN A 337 17.44 -8.93 -15.70
CA ASN A 337 16.43 -9.87 -16.19
C ASN A 337 16.38 -11.14 -15.31
N ASN A 338 15.37 -11.97 -15.53
CA ASN A 338 15.17 -13.22 -14.79
C ASN A 338 15.96 -14.41 -15.37
N GLY A 339 17.14 -14.16 -15.94
CA GLY A 339 18.07 -15.19 -16.39
C GLY A 339 18.13 -15.46 -17.89
N ALA A 340 17.57 -14.58 -18.73
CA ALA A 340 17.73 -14.73 -20.18
C ALA A 340 19.19 -14.51 -20.59
N ALA A 341 19.76 -15.48 -21.31
CA ALA A 341 21.19 -15.53 -21.64
C ALA A 341 21.67 -14.38 -22.53
N ASN A 342 20.78 -13.78 -23.32
CA ASN A 342 21.09 -12.63 -24.16
C ASN A 342 21.06 -11.28 -23.40
N GLY A 343 20.81 -11.30 -22.08
CA GLY A 343 20.76 -10.11 -21.24
C GLY A 343 19.46 -9.30 -21.35
N ASN A 344 18.51 -9.72 -22.21
CA ASN A 344 17.30 -8.96 -22.48
C ASN A 344 16.24 -9.14 -21.38
N SER A 345 15.52 -8.06 -21.09
CA SER A 345 14.30 -8.00 -20.32
C SER A 345 13.18 -7.42 -21.17
N ILE A 346 11.96 -7.93 -20.99
CA ILE A 346 10.78 -7.57 -21.77
C ILE A 346 9.67 -7.12 -20.83
N ILE A 347 9.13 -5.93 -21.10
CA ILE A 347 7.89 -5.45 -20.50
C ILE A 347 6.88 -5.29 -21.62
N GLY A 348 5.71 -5.90 -21.47
CA GLY A 348 4.64 -5.82 -22.45
C GLY A 348 3.82 -4.56 -22.27
N GLU A 349 3.38 -4.29 -21.04
CA GLU A 349 2.56 -3.13 -20.72
C GLU A 349 2.91 -2.52 -19.38
N LEU A 350 2.73 -1.20 -19.29
CA LEU A 350 2.87 -0.38 -18.10
C LEU A 350 1.61 0.45 -17.87
N GLU A 351 1.14 0.44 -16.64
CA GLU A 351 0.06 1.32 -16.20
C GLU A 351 0.52 2.10 -14.97
N PHE A 352 0.32 3.42 -14.97
CA PHE A 352 0.57 4.27 -13.79
C PHE A 352 -0.78 4.69 -13.22
N ILE A 353 -1.10 4.19 -12.03
CA ILE A 353 -2.36 4.46 -11.36
C ILE A 353 -2.19 5.65 -10.42
N GLY A 354 -3.02 6.66 -10.61
CA GLY A 354 -2.89 7.93 -9.91
C GLY A 354 -3.92 8.95 -10.36
N GLN A 355 -3.64 10.23 -10.13
CA GLN A 355 -4.46 11.34 -10.62
C GLN A 355 -3.60 12.50 -11.11
N GLU A 356 -4.18 13.33 -11.99
CA GLU A 356 -3.54 14.58 -12.38
C GLU A 356 -3.56 15.54 -11.19
N ASN A 357 -2.51 16.33 -11.03
CA ASN A 357 -2.57 17.44 -10.11
C ASN A 357 -3.43 18.55 -10.72
N VAL A 358 -4.73 18.52 -10.46
CA VAL A 358 -5.59 19.67 -10.69
C VAL A 358 -5.26 20.66 -9.58
N PHE A 359 -4.52 21.73 -9.91
CA PHE A 359 -4.07 22.81 -9.00
C PHE A 359 -5.21 23.63 -8.34
N SER A 360 -6.32 23.00 -7.92
CA SER A 360 -7.46 23.69 -7.29
C SER A 360 -7.96 23.05 -6.00
N LEU A 361 -7.34 21.98 -5.48
CA LEU A 361 -7.77 21.40 -4.21
C LEU A 361 -6.70 21.60 -3.15
N GLU A 362 -6.65 22.80 -2.57
CA GLU A 362 -6.25 22.90 -1.17
C GLU A 362 -7.22 22.06 -0.31
N GLU A 363 -6.76 21.61 0.85
CA GLU A 363 -7.67 21.06 1.85
C GLU A 363 -8.79 22.07 2.09
N ARG A 364 -10.04 21.65 1.89
CA ARG A 364 -11.17 22.57 1.95
C ARG A 364 -12.37 21.93 2.59
N TRP A 365 -13.28 22.78 3.03
CA TRP A 365 -14.59 22.37 3.48
C TRP A 365 -15.60 22.59 2.35
N GLU A 366 -16.16 21.50 1.82
CA GLU A 366 -17.21 21.57 0.81
C GLU A 366 -18.59 21.45 1.46
N THR A 367 -19.53 22.29 1.01
CA THR A 367 -20.93 22.15 1.43
C THR A 367 -21.48 20.82 0.91
N VAL A 368 -22.10 20.05 1.81
CA VAL A 368 -22.83 18.83 1.44
C VAL A 368 -24.24 19.22 1.03
N PRO A 369 -24.68 18.91 -0.21
CA PRO A 369 -26.06 19.16 -0.62
C PRO A 369 -27.05 18.41 0.26
N GLN A 370 -28.18 19.04 0.61
CA GLN A 370 -29.23 18.41 1.44
C GLN A 370 -29.74 17.09 0.86
N GLN A 371 -29.86 17.01 -0.46
CA GLN A 371 -30.25 15.78 -1.15
C GLN A 371 -29.27 14.63 -0.88
N GLN A 372 -27.97 14.92 -0.84
CA GLN A 372 -26.94 13.92 -0.54
C GLN A 372 -27.01 13.43 0.92
N LEU A 373 -27.44 14.29 1.86
CA LEU A 373 -27.68 13.89 3.25
C LEU A 373 -28.85 12.91 3.33
N ALA A 374 -29.93 13.15 2.58
CA ALA A 374 -31.09 12.27 2.54
C ALA A 374 -30.77 10.91 1.89
N GLU A 375 -30.06 10.91 0.76
CA GLU A 375 -29.62 9.69 0.06
C GLU A 375 -28.68 8.81 0.92
N LYS A 376 -27.98 9.41 1.89
CA LYS A 376 -27.13 8.71 2.86
C LYS A 376 -27.84 8.36 4.18
N ALA A 377 -29.18 8.47 4.23
CA ALA A 377 -30.00 8.24 5.42
C ALA A 377 -29.60 9.11 6.63
N MET A 378 -29.13 10.33 6.37
CA MET A 378 -28.76 11.33 7.38
C MET A 378 -29.88 12.36 7.60
N ASP A 379 -31.15 11.96 7.41
CA ASP A 379 -32.33 12.83 7.43
C ASP A 379 -32.52 13.59 8.75
N SER A 380 -32.04 13.02 9.87
CA SER A 380 -32.06 13.67 11.18
C SER A 380 -31.26 14.99 11.22
N LEU A 381 -30.30 15.17 10.31
CA LEU A 381 -29.54 16.41 10.18
C LEU A 381 -30.33 17.50 9.42
N LEU A 382 -31.30 17.13 8.60
CA LEU A 382 -32.16 18.11 7.89
C LEU A 382 -32.97 18.94 8.88
N LEU A 383 -33.45 18.32 9.96
CA LEU A 383 -34.20 18.98 11.05
C LEU A 383 -33.38 20.02 11.84
N LEU A 384 -32.05 19.99 11.72
CA LEU A 384 -31.14 20.94 12.37
C LEU A 384 -30.88 22.19 11.51
N LEU A 385 -31.10 22.12 10.20
CA LEU A 385 -30.93 23.26 9.27
C LEU A 385 -31.95 24.37 9.54
N ASP A 386 -33.14 24.02 10.02
CA ASP A 386 -34.22 24.95 10.34
C ASP A 386 -34.07 25.60 11.73
N ARG A 387 -33.00 25.29 12.48
CA ARG A 387 -32.74 25.93 13.77
C ARG A 387 -32.07 27.28 13.56
N PHE A 388 -32.81 28.35 13.78
CA PHE A 388 -32.27 29.71 13.85
C PHE A 388 -31.84 30.05 15.28
N THR A 389 -30.66 30.65 15.43
CA THR A 389 -30.27 31.33 16.66
C THR A 389 -31.07 32.62 16.78
N LYS A 390 -31.99 32.67 17.74
CA LYS A 390 -32.65 33.92 18.12
C LYS A 390 -31.75 34.66 19.10
N GLU A 391 -31.20 35.79 18.67
CA GLU A 391 -30.53 36.71 19.59
C GLU A 391 -31.58 37.27 20.54
N LEU A 392 -31.54 36.87 21.81
CA LEU A 392 -32.44 37.40 22.82
C LEU A 392 -31.94 38.79 23.23
N LYS A 393 -32.86 39.76 23.33
CA LYS A 393 -32.52 41.07 23.90
C LYS A 393 -31.91 40.85 25.29
N PRO A 394 -30.82 41.56 25.65
CA PRO A 394 -30.23 41.47 26.98
C PRO A 394 -31.30 41.68 28.05
N ILE A 395 -31.45 40.73 28.96
CA ILE A 395 -32.35 40.88 30.11
C ILE A 395 -31.60 41.74 31.12
N VAL A 396 -32.15 42.92 31.42
CA VAL A 396 -31.64 43.77 32.50
C VAL A 396 -31.82 43.02 33.81
N MET A 397 -30.72 42.65 34.47
CA MET A 397 -30.80 42.10 35.83
C MET A 397 -31.27 43.21 36.77
N MET A 398 -32.52 43.16 37.22
CA MET A 398 -32.96 44.02 38.32
C MET A 398 -32.29 43.52 39.59
N LYS A 399 -31.59 44.44 40.26
CA LYS A 399 -31.01 44.20 41.58
C LYS A 399 -32.17 43.91 42.55
N ARG A 400 -32.11 42.78 43.23
CA ARG A 400 -33.08 42.41 44.26
C ARG A 400 -32.88 43.38 45.43
N GLU A 401 -33.93 44.12 45.79
CA GLU A 401 -33.95 45.00 46.97
C GLU A 401 -33.85 44.21 48.28
#